data_AF-A0A9W8N0P4-F1
#
_entry.id   AF-A0A9W8N0P4-F1
#
_cell.length_a   1.000
_cell.length_b   1.000
_cell.length_c   1.000
_cell.angle_alpha   90.00
_cell.angle_beta   90.00
_cell.angle_gamma   90.00
#
_symmetry.space_group_name_H-M   'P 1'
#
loop_
_entity.id
_entity.type
_entity.pdbx_description
1 polymer ?
#
loop_
_entity_poly.entity_id
_entity_poly.type
_entity_poly.pdbx_seq_one_letter_code
_entity_poly.pdbx_strand_id
1 'polypeptide(L)'
;MGLLYNIFVALFSSIGAFLFGYDSGIIASVITMDHYIAHFGNDADIKGAVVSTFNGGCFLGAAGAGWSNDRFGRKRTIQIGCTIALWGCAMQTGANNVATLLTGRIIAGVAIGVLSMTVPLYNTEVAPPKIRGFLVGLTQQMLGIGFIAANWVGYGSQYIKSDASWRLPLGLQMAPAGLLLVGTQFLPYSPRWLLEVGRDDEARAVVLQLHNNDQISADKEYTQMYETIKAELSVKSSRLSDLWGTRAMRWRTFVAMGVQIFCQFTGINVINYYGPDMYKSLGIIGGKALLVQGIYGAVGPIANLFFIIFILDRVGRKKPLLFGAGSLVVTFSILAAILATNPVGSADSSISAQRSGSEFKIASIHQFNLKSKGWYRNDILDKYILLLKLWPCQLGSGFRGFPYKHSRNRNQCGNLF
;
A
#
# COMPACT_ATOMS: atom_id res chain seq x y z
N MET A 1 -1.24 29.68 7.89
CA MET A 1 -2.39 29.00 8.52
C MET A 1 -2.91 27.84 7.66
N GLY A 2 -3.25 28.02 6.38
CA GLY A 2 -3.74 26.93 5.51
C GLY A 2 -2.84 25.70 5.31
N LEU A 3 -1.51 25.87 5.23
CA LEU A 3 -0.58 24.73 5.12
C LEU A 3 -0.66 23.80 6.35
N LEU A 4 -0.72 24.39 7.56
CA LEU A 4 -0.82 23.65 8.81
C LEU A 4 -2.17 22.92 8.91
N TYR A 5 -3.25 23.55 8.47
CA TYR A 5 -4.56 22.92 8.39
C TYR A 5 -4.56 21.74 7.41
N ASN A 6 -3.99 21.90 6.22
CA ASN A 6 -3.90 20.84 5.22
C ASN A 6 -3.03 19.67 5.69
N ILE A 7 -1.92 19.96 6.39
CA ILE A 7 -1.07 18.94 7.01
C ILE A 7 -1.84 18.23 8.14
N PHE A 8 -2.57 18.96 8.97
CA PHE A 8 -3.38 18.38 10.05
C PHE A 8 -4.46 17.45 9.50
N VAL A 9 -5.24 17.90 8.51
CA VAL A 9 -6.27 17.09 7.85
C VAL A 9 -5.67 15.83 7.22
N ALA A 10 -4.52 15.97 6.52
CA ALA A 10 -3.85 14.85 5.89
C ALA A 10 -3.22 13.87 6.89
N LEU A 11 -2.63 14.34 7.99
CA LEU A 11 -2.11 13.48 9.05
C LEU A 11 -3.23 12.77 9.78
N PHE A 12 -4.34 13.48 10.06
CA PHE A 12 -5.48 12.92 10.76
C PHE A 12 -6.17 11.82 9.94
N SER A 13 -6.44 12.07 8.66
CA SER A 13 -6.98 11.04 7.75
C SER A 13 -6.02 9.85 7.62
N SER A 14 -4.70 10.09 7.68
CA SER A 14 -3.67 9.05 7.60
C SER A 14 -3.65 8.09 8.79
N ILE A 15 -4.39 8.36 9.88
CA ILE A 15 -4.62 7.39 10.96
C ILE A 15 -5.25 6.10 10.42
N GLY A 16 -6.04 6.16 9.34
CA GLY A 16 -6.57 4.95 8.70
C GLY A 16 -5.48 4.09 8.06
N ALA A 17 -4.41 4.70 7.55
CA ALA A 17 -3.23 3.97 7.07
C ALA A 17 -2.39 3.42 8.24
N PHE A 18 -2.33 4.14 9.36
CA PHE A 18 -1.74 3.62 10.61
C PHE A 18 -2.44 2.35 11.09
N LEU A 19 -3.77 2.29 11.07
CA LEU A 19 -4.55 1.11 11.43
C LEU A 19 -4.17 -0.13 10.57
N PHE A 20 -4.03 0.05 9.25
CA PHE A 20 -3.55 -1.01 8.35
C PHE A 20 -2.16 -1.52 8.77
N GLY A 21 -1.24 -0.58 9.02
CA GLY A 21 0.13 -0.90 9.42
C GLY A 21 0.20 -1.61 10.77
N TYR A 22 -0.62 -1.15 11.72
CA TYR A 22 -0.68 -1.73 13.05
C TYR A 22 -1.18 -3.17 13.01
N ASP A 23 -2.29 -3.44 12.31
CA ASP A 23 -2.81 -4.82 12.23
C ASP A 23 -1.81 -5.78 11.57
N SER A 24 -1.16 -5.31 10.50
CA SER A 24 -0.14 -6.08 9.79
C SER A 24 1.08 -6.41 10.67
N GLY A 25 1.46 -5.51 11.58
CA GLY A 25 2.59 -5.71 12.49
C GLY A 25 2.25 -6.57 13.71
N ILE A 26 1.04 -6.42 14.25
CA ILE A 26 0.71 -7.03 15.54
C ILE A 26 0.49 -8.53 15.44
N ILE A 27 -0.08 -8.99 14.31
CA ILE A 27 -0.36 -10.41 14.09
C ILE A 27 0.92 -11.24 14.17
N ALA A 28 2.03 -10.71 13.67
CA ALA A 28 3.33 -11.38 13.70
C ALA A 28 3.80 -11.68 15.13
N SER A 29 3.52 -10.78 16.07
CA SER A 29 3.84 -10.99 17.48
C SER A 29 2.84 -11.93 18.14
N VAL A 30 1.54 -11.71 17.92
CA VAL A 30 0.45 -12.44 18.59
C VAL A 30 0.47 -13.94 18.30
N ILE A 31 0.71 -14.35 17.04
CA ILE A 31 0.72 -15.78 16.67
C ILE A 31 1.85 -16.59 17.32
N THR A 32 2.83 -15.92 17.91
CA THR A 32 4.01 -16.54 18.52
C THR A 32 4.03 -16.49 20.05
N MET A 33 3.00 -15.90 20.67
CA MET A 33 2.86 -15.79 22.12
C MET A 33 2.37 -17.12 22.73
N ASP A 34 2.94 -17.49 23.87
CA ASP A 34 2.66 -18.77 24.52
C ASP A 34 1.19 -18.89 24.96
N HIS A 35 0.62 -17.83 25.53
CA HIS A 35 -0.80 -17.81 25.94
C HIS A 35 -1.77 -17.89 24.75
N TYR A 36 -1.40 -17.35 23.60
CA TYR A 36 -2.21 -17.48 22.38
C TYR A 36 -2.19 -18.93 21.88
N ILE A 37 -1.01 -19.53 21.85
CA ILE A 37 -0.82 -20.93 21.44
C ILE A 37 -1.54 -21.88 22.41
N ALA A 38 -1.52 -21.60 23.71
CA ALA A 38 -2.24 -22.39 24.71
C ALA A 38 -3.77 -22.36 24.52
N HIS A 39 -4.32 -21.24 24.05
CA HIS A 39 -5.76 -21.05 23.88
C HIS A 39 -6.30 -21.55 22.54
N PHE A 40 -5.54 -21.36 21.45
CA PHE A 40 -6.00 -21.66 20.08
C PHE A 40 -5.24 -22.80 19.39
N GLY A 41 -4.20 -23.36 20.02
CA GLY A 41 -3.34 -24.37 19.43
C GLY A 41 -2.19 -23.79 18.60
N ASN A 42 -1.19 -24.63 18.29
CA ASN A 42 -0.02 -24.26 17.46
C ASN A 42 -0.13 -24.77 16.00
N ASP A 43 -1.33 -25.12 15.55
CA ASP A 43 -1.48 -25.72 14.22
C ASP A 43 -1.15 -24.72 13.12
N ALA A 44 -0.34 -25.17 12.15
CA ALA A 44 0.07 -24.36 11.01
C ALA A 44 -1.15 -23.89 10.19
N ASP A 45 -2.17 -24.73 10.09
CA ASP A 45 -3.42 -24.43 9.37
C ASP A 45 -4.18 -23.28 10.03
N ILE A 46 -4.25 -23.24 11.36
CA ILE A 46 -4.94 -22.17 12.11
C ILE A 46 -4.17 -20.85 11.98
N LYS A 47 -2.83 -20.88 12.13
CA LYS A 47 -1.99 -19.68 11.91
C LYS A 47 -2.18 -19.13 10.50
N GLY A 48 -2.13 -20.00 9.49
CA GLY A 48 -2.37 -19.63 8.10
C GLY A 48 -3.77 -19.09 7.85
N ALA A 49 -4.80 -19.69 8.47
CA ALA A 49 -6.18 -19.23 8.38
C ALA A 49 -6.36 -17.83 8.97
N VAL A 50 -5.78 -17.53 10.14
CA VAL A 50 -5.89 -16.21 10.79
C VAL A 50 -5.30 -15.11 9.92
N VAL A 51 -4.16 -15.36 9.27
CA VAL A 51 -3.50 -14.38 8.38
C VAL A 51 -4.23 -14.26 7.03
N SER A 52 -4.68 -15.37 6.45
CA SER A 52 -5.30 -15.37 5.12
C SER A 52 -6.73 -14.82 5.12
N THR A 53 -7.53 -15.13 6.14
CA THR A 53 -8.91 -14.63 6.28
C THR A 53 -8.98 -13.11 6.37
N PHE A 54 -7.98 -12.48 7.02
CA PHE A 54 -7.83 -11.03 7.03
C PHE A 54 -7.65 -10.44 5.62
N ASN A 55 -6.76 -11.03 4.81
CA ASN A 55 -6.53 -10.59 3.43
C ASN A 55 -7.77 -10.82 2.55
N GLY A 56 -8.51 -11.92 2.78
CA GLY A 56 -9.80 -12.15 2.13
C GLY A 56 -10.83 -11.08 2.48
N GLY A 57 -10.90 -10.67 3.75
CA GLY A 57 -11.71 -9.52 4.18
C GLY A 57 -11.29 -8.22 3.49
N CYS A 58 -9.99 -7.95 3.42
CA CYS A 58 -9.45 -6.76 2.74
C CYS A 58 -9.87 -6.70 1.26
N PHE A 59 -9.88 -7.84 0.56
CA PHE A 59 -10.36 -7.91 -0.82
C PHE A 59 -11.85 -7.50 -0.93
N LEU A 60 -12.71 -8.05 -0.08
CA LEU A 60 -14.14 -7.72 -0.06
C LEU A 60 -14.37 -6.24 0.29
N GLY A 61 -13.63 -5.73 1.27
CA GLY A 61 -13.67 -4.32 1.67
C GLY A 61 -13.24 -3.39 0.54
N ALA A 62 -12.11 -3.67 -0.10
CA ALA A 62 -11.61 -2.86 -1.22
C ALA A 62 -12.55 -2.90 -2.44
N ALA A 63 -13.15 -4.06 -2.74
CA ALA A 63 -14.13 -4.19 -3.82
C ALA A 63 -15.39 -3.35 -3.57
N GLY A 64 -15.90 -3.33 -2.33
CA GLY A 64 -17.05 -2.51 -1.94
C GLY A 64 -16.76 -1.02 -1.77
N ALA A 65 -15.49 -0.66 -1.49
CA ALA A 65 -15.10 0.71 -1.19
C ALA A 65 -15.28 1.68 -2.36
N GLY A 66 -15.13 1.23 -3.61
CA GLY A 66 -15.35 2.07 -4.79
C GLY A 66 -16.79 2.60 -4.85
N TRP A 67 -17.76 1.69 -4.75
CA TRP A 67 -19.17 2.05 -4.74
C TRP A 67 -19.56 2.92 -3.54
N SER A 68 -19.02 2.60 -2.35
CA SER A 68 -19.26 3.41 -1.15
C SER A 68 -18.72 4.84 -1.30
N ASN A 69 -17.53 4.99 -1.87
CA ASN A 69 -16.88 6.29 -2.06
C ASN A 69 -17.61 7.20 -3.03
N ASP A 70 -18.18 6.64 -4.10
CA ASP A 70 -18.97 7.38 -5.07
C ASP A 70 -20.33 7.77 -4.48
N ARG A 71 -21.01 6.84 -3.79
CA ARG A 71 -22.38 7.06 -3.29
C ARG A 71 -22.45 7.92 -2.02
N PHE A 72 -21.64 7.61 -1.02
CA PHE A 72 -21.71 8.25 0.30
C PHE A 72 -20.64 9.32 0.51
N GLY A 73 -19.67 9.39 -0.40
CA GLY A 73 -18.50 10.24 -0.28
C GLY A 73 -17.41 9.63 0.59
N ARG A 74 -16.21 10.20 0.48
CA ARG A 74 -14.99 9.69 1.11
C ARG A 74 -15.07 9.76 2.64
N LYS A 75 -15.55 10.90 3.18
CA LYS A 75 -15.73 11.12 4.63
C LYS A 75 -16.61 10.06 5.29
N ARG A 76 -17.81 9.81 4.74
CA ARG A 76 -18.75 8.80 5.31
C ARG A 76 -18.24 7.38 5.12
N THR A 77 -17.56 7.10 4.01
CA THR A 77 -16.94 5.78 3.78
C THR A 77 -15.85 5.47 4.80
N ILE A 78 -15.03 6.47 5.19
CA ILE A 78 -14.07 6.33 6.30
C ILE A 78 -14.80 6.02 7.62
N GLN A 79 -15.90 6.73 7.92
CA GLN A 79 -16.67 6.49 9.15
C GLN A 79 -17.25 5.07 9.19
N ILE A 80 -17.84 4.60 8.09
CA ILE A 80 -18.33 3.23 7.97
C ILE A 80 -17.19 2.23 8.20
N GLY A 81 -16.05 2.44 7.54
CA GLY A 81 -14.84 1.62 7.75
C GLY A 81 -14.41 1.59 9.23
N CYS A 82 -14.39 2.73 9.92
CA CYS A 82 -14.01 2.79 11.33
C CYS A 82 -15.02 2.06 12.25
N THR A 83 -16.33 2.17 11.98
CA THR A 83 -17.33 1.43 12.77
C THR A 83 -17.17 -0.08 12.61
N ILE A 84 -16.94 -0.56 11.39
CA ILE A 84 -16.70 -1.99 11.12
C ILE A 84 -15.37 -2.42 11.77
N ALA A 85 -14.34 -1.55 11.75
CA ALA A 85 -13.06 -1.83 12.41
C ALA A 85 -13.23 -2.01 13.93
N LEU A 86 -13.99 -1.13 14.59
CA LEU A 86 -14.26 -1.23 16.02
C LEU A 86 -14.96 -2.55 16.39
N TRP A 87 -15.95 -2.96 15.59
CA TRP A 87 -16.63 -4.24 15.77
C TRP A 87 -15.68 -5.42 15.55
N GLY A 88 -14.90 -5.41 14.47
CA GLY A 88 -13.94 -6.48 14.17
C GLY A 88 -12.84 -6.59 15.24
N CYS A 89 -12.33 -5.48 15.77
CA CYS A 89 -11.35 -5.48 16.84
C CYS A 89 -11.96 -5.97 18.16
N ALA A 90 -13.15 -5.51 18.53
CA ALA A 90 -13.84 -5.97 19.75
C ALA A 90 -14.09 -7.49 19.73
N MET A 91 -14.50 -8.04 18.59
CA MET A 91 -14.69 -9.48 18.42
C MET A 91 -13.38 -10.27 18.56
N GLN A 92 -12.27 -9.74 18.03
CA GLN A 92 -10.96 -10.38 18.16
C GLN A 92 -10.44 -10.35 19.61
N THR A 93 -10.57 -9.20 20.29
CA THR A 93 -10.15 -9.05 21.68
C THR A 93 -10.96 -9.92 22.64
N GLY A 94 -12.26 -10.08 22.38
CA GLY A 94 -13.16 -10.93 23.17
C GLY A 94 -13.25 -12.39 22.71
N ALA A 95 -12.40 -12.82 21.77
CA ALA A 95 -12.51 -14.16 21.20
C ALA A 95 -12.20 -15.24 22.25
N ASN A 96 -13.12 -16.19 22.41
CA ASN A 96 -12.92 -17.39 23.22
C ASN A 96 -12.72 -18.64 22.36
N ASN A 97 -13.13 -18.59 21.09
CA ASN A 97 -13.04 -19.70 20.14
C ASN A 97 -12.34 -19.25 18.84
N VAL A 98 -11.66 -20.18 18.15
CA VAL A 98 -10.99 -19.91 16.86
C VAL A 98 -11.96 -19.30 15.84
N ALA A 99 -13.20 -19.78 15.78
CA ALA A 99 -14.21 -19.27 14.86
C ALA A 99 -14.52 -17.78 15.07
N THR A 100 -14.60 -17.34 16.33
CA THR A 100 -14.84 -15.93 16.68
C THR A 100 -13.65 -15.06 16.28
N LEU A 101 -12.42 -15.57 16.49
CA LEU A 101 -11.19 -14.88 16.07
C LEU A 101 -11.13 -14.73 14.55
N LEU A 102 -11.41 -15.79 13.78
CA LEU A 102 -11.43 -15.77 12.32
C LEU A 102 -12.53 -14.83 11.79
N THR A 103 -13.73 -14.86 12.38
CA THR A 103 -14.82 -13.95 11.99
C THR A 103 -14.43 -12.50 12.26
N GLY A 104 -13.84 -12.21 13.42
CA GLY A 104 -13.31 -10.88 13.74
C GLY A 104 -12.23 -10.42 12.77
N ARG A 105 -11.35 -11.32 12.32
CA ARG A 105 -10.31 -11.04 11.31
C ARG A 105 -10.91 -10.71 9.94
N ILE A 106 -11.95 -11.40 9.51
CA ILE A 106 -12.65 -11.10 8.25
C ILE A 106 -13.28 -9.70 8.33
N ILE A 107 -14.00 -9.40 9.42
CA ILE A 107 -14.68 -8.11 9.62
C ILE A 107 -13.66 -6.97 9.70
N ALA A 108 -12.59 -7.13 10.48
CA ALA A 108 -11.49 -6.15 10.54
C ALA A 108 -10.80 -5.98 9.18
N GLY A 109 -10.62 -7.06 8.42
CA GLY A 109 -10.12 -7.03 7.05
C GLY A 109 -11.01 -6.21 6.13
N VAL A 110 -12.33 -6.39 6.17
CA VAL A 110 -13.28 -5.58 5.38
C VAL A 110 -13.11 -4.10 5.71
N ALA A 111 -13.04 -3.75 6.99
CA ALA A 111 -12.83 -2.37 7.41
C ALA A 111 -11.51 -1.79 6.90
N ILE A 112 -10.42 -2.51 7.08
CA ILE A 112 -9.09 -2.07 6.67
C ILE A 112 -8.98 -1.98 5.13
N GLY A 113 -9.62 -2.89 4.39
CA GLY A 113 -9.76 -2.82 2.94
C GLY A 113 -10.42 -1.51 2.48
N VAL A 114 -11.53 -1.12 3.12
CA VAL A 114 -12.22 0.14 2.85
C VAL A 114 -11.34 1.35 3.14
N LEU A 115 -10.65 1.36 4.29
CA LEU A 115 -9.76 2.45 4.68
C LEU A 115 -8.55 2.57 3.73
N SER A 116 -7.97 1.44 3.30
CA SER A 116 -6.79 1.40 2.44
C SER A 116 -7.01 2.03 1.06
N MET A 117 -8.22 1.94 0.53
CA MET A 117 -8.60 2.61 -0.73
C MET A 117 -8.98 4.07 -0.49
N THR A 118 -9.77 4.34 0.55
CA THR A 118 -10.43 5.64 0.73
C THR A 118 -9.50 6.71 1.26
N VAL A 119 -8.60 6.37 2.19
CA VAL A 119 -7.72 7.36 2.85
C VAL A 119 -6.73 8.00 1.88
N PRO A 120 -5.97 7.25 1.05
CA PRO A 120 -5.10 7.87 0.05
C PRO A 120 -5.90 8.70 -0.96
N LEU A 121 -7.09 8.21 -1.37
CA LEU A 121 -7.95 8.93 -2.30
C LEU A 121 -8.38 10.29 -1.73
N TYR A 122 -8.89 10.31 -0.50
CA TYR A 122 -9.26 11.53 0.22
C TYR A 122 -8.09 12.50 0.32
N ASN A 123 -6.91 12.01 0.70
CA ASN A 123 -5.71 12.86 0.79
C ASN A 123 -5.28 13.42 -0.56
N THR A 124 -5.48 12.69 -1.65
CA THR A 124 -5.18 13.21 -2.98
C THR A 124 -6.18 14.29 -3.45
N GLU A 125 -7.40 14.29 -2.93
CA GLU A 125 -8.48 15.22 -3.32
C GLU A 125 -8.48 16.49 -2.48
N VAL A 126 -7.98 16.42 -1.25
CA VAL A 126 -7.89 17.57 -0.33
C VAL A 126 -6.52 18.26 -0.41
N ALA A 127 -5.49 17.57 -0.88
CA ALA A 127 -4.14 18.12 -0.93
C ALA A 127 -3.94 19.13 -2.07
N PRO A 128 -3.35 20.31 -1.77
CA PRO A 128 -3.09 21.29 -2.81
C PRO A 128 -2.03 20.79 -3.82
N PRO A 129 -2.11 21.18 -5.10
CA PRO A 129 -1.32 20.60 -6.18
C PRO A 129 0.20 20.59 -5.95
N LYS A 130 0.72 21.62 -5.26
CA LYS A 130 2.15 21.82 -4.98
C LYS A 130 2.72 20.80 -3.97
N ILE A 131 1.95 20.38 -2.98
CA ILE A 131 2.41 19.47 -1.89
C ILE A 131 1.69 18.13 -1.86
N ARG A 132 0.80 17.86 -2.84
CA ARG A 132 0.03 16.61 -2.93
C ARG A 132 0.90 15.36 -2.87
N GLY A 133 2.06 15.35 -3.52
CA GLY A 133 2.99 14.22 -3.47
C GLY A 133 3.50 13.95 -2.06
N PHE A 134 3.85 15.01 -1.32
CA PHE A 134 4.33 14.92 0.06
C PHE A 134 3.23 14.44 1.01
N LEU A 135 2.01 15.00 0.93
CA LEU A 135 0.88 14.61 1.80
C LEU A 135 0.47 13.14 1.58
N VAL A 136 0.47 12.67 0.34
CA VAL A 136 0.21 11.26 0.03
C VAL A 136 1.34 10.36 0.51
N GLY A 137 2.60 10.81 0.40
CA GLY A 137 3.76 10.12 0.97
C GLY A 137 3.66 9.98 2.49
N LEU A 138 3.19 11.01 3.20
CA LEU A 138 2.93 10.95 4.65
C LEU A 138 1.90 9.89 5.02
N THR A 139 0.88 9.69 4.18
CA THR A 139 -0.11 8.61 4.39
C THR A 139 0.55 7.24 4.38
N GLN A 140 1.46 7.03 3.42
CA GLN A 140 2.23 5.79 3.35
C GLN A 140 3.22 5.65 4.51
N GLN A 141 3.78 6.76 4.99
CA GLN A 141 4.65 6.75 6.18
C GLN A 141 3.87 6.38 7.45
N MET A 142 2.61 6.82 7.59
CA MET A 142 1.78 6.44 8.74
C MET A 142 1.50 4.95 8.82
N LEU A 143 1.39 4.26 7.69
CA LEU A 143 1.36 2.80 7.66
C LEU A 143 2.64 2.21 8.27
N GLY A 144 3.81 2.74 7.90
CA GLY A 144 5.07 2.31 8.48
C GLY A 144 5.19 2.58 9.98
N ILE A 145 4.73 3.75 10.44
CA ILE A 145 4.70 4.11 11.86
C ILE A 145 3.76 3.17 12.63
N GLY A 146 2.60 2.83 12.07
CA GLY A 146 1.69 1.83 12.63
C GLY A 146 2.34 0.46 12.78
N PHE A 147 3.11 0.05 11.77
CA PHE A 147 3.86 -1.21 11.81
C PHE A 147 4.93 -1.21 12.91
N ILE A 148 5.66 -0.11 13.09
CA ILE A 148 6.62 0.05 14.19
C ILE A 148 5.91 -0.06 15.54
N ALA A 149 4.87 0.74 15.74
CA ALA A 149 4.11 0.77 16.98
C ALA A 149 3.60 -0.63 17.35
N ALA A 150 3.06 -1.37 16.38
CA ALA A 150 2.57 -2.72 16.59
C ALA A 150 3.68 -3.72 17.01
N ASN A 151 4.84 -3.72 16.34
CA ASN A 151 5.92 -4.64 16.73
C ASN A 151 6.45 -4.34 18.14
N TRP A 152 6.55 -3.06 18.53
CA TRP A 152 6.96 -2.68 19.89
C TRP A 152 5.90 -2.99 20.94
N VAL A 153 4.61 -2.78 20.63
CA VAL A 153 3.51 -3.18 21.52
C VAL A 153 3.47 -4.69 21.67
N GLY A 154 3.68 -5.45 20.59
CA GLY A 154 3.80 -6.91 20.64
C GLY A 154 4.97 -7.38 21.50
N TYR A 155 6.14 -6.74 21.34
CA TYR A 155 7.31 -7.00 22.18
C TYR A 155 7.06 -6.66 23.66
N GLY A 156 6.37 -5.56 23.97
CA GLY A 156 6.02 -5.21 25.35
C GLY A 156 4.99 -6.17 25.96
N SER A 157 4.02 -6.60 25.17
CA SER A 157 2.91 -7.46 25.64
C SER A 157 3.35 -8.90 25.93
N GLN A 158 4.48 -9.35 25.38
CA GLN A 158 5.01 -10.70 25.63
C GLN A 158 5.39 -10.93 27.10
N TYR A 159 5.70 -9.86 27.86
CA TYR A 159 6.08 -9.96 29.27
C TYR A 159 4.88 -10.15 30.21
N ILE A 160 3.67 -10.03 29.68
CA ILE A 160 2.42 -10.21 30.43
C ILE A 160 2.13 -11.72 30.54
N LYS A 161 2.13 -12.26 31.76
CA LYS A 161 1.89 -13.69 32.04
C LYS A 161 0.39 -14.03 32.16
N SER A 162 -0.43 -13.50 31.26
CA SER A 162 -1.89 -13.67 31.27
C SER A 162 -2.44 -13.59 29.84
N ASP A 163 -3.70 -13.98 29.63
CA ASP A 163 -4.43 -13.84 28.36
C ASP A 163 -4.49 -12.38 27.87
N ALA A 164 -4.28 -11.43 28.77
CA ALA A 164 -4.07 -10.02 28.42
C ALA A 164 -2.88 -9.81 27.45
N SER A 165 -1.90 -10.72 27.40
CA SER A 165 -0.74 -10.66 26.51
C SER A 165 -1.11 -10.56 25.02
N TRP A 166 -2.12 -11.29 24.57
CA TRP A 166 -2.57 -11.28 23.18
C TRP A 166 -3.84 -10.45 22.98
N ARG A 167 -4.68 -10.31 24.01
CA ARG A 167 -5.91 -9.51 23.94
C ARG A 167 -5.65 -8.00 23.93
N LEU A 168 -4.73 -7.52 24.77
CA LEU A 168 -4.35 -6.11 24.86
C LEU A 168 -3.82 -5.56 23.52
N PRO A 169 -2.83 -6.19 22.87
CA PRO A 169 -2.30 -5.68 21.60
C PRO A 169 -3.35 -5.65 20.48
N LEU A 170 -4.29 -6.60 20.45
CA LEU A 170 -5.42 -6.59 19.52
C LEU A 170 -6.44 -5.51 19.86
N GLY A 171 -6.75 -5.32 21.15
CA GLY A 171 -7.69 -4.32 21.63
C GLY A 171 -7.19 -2.89 21.48
N LEU A 172 -5.87 -2.67 21.53
CA LEU A 172 -5.27 -1.35 21.34
C LEU A 172 -5.60 -0.74 19.96
N GLN A 173 -5.92 -1.56 18.95
CA GLN A 173 -6.39 -1.11 17.64
C GLN A 173 -7.70 -0.31 17.70
N MET A 174 -8.53 -0.54 18.72
CA MET A 174 -9.79 0.17 18.90
C MET A 174 -9.56 1.66 19.19
N ALA A 175 -8.46 2.02 19.85
CA ALA A 175 -8.15 3.41 20.19
C ALA A 175 -7.94 4.30 18.94
N PRO A 176 -7.04 3.98 17.99
CA PRO A 176 -6.89 4.75 16.77
C PRO A 176 -8.13 4.67 15.86
N ALA A 177 -8.86 3.54 15.84
CA ALA A 177 -10.11 3.43 15.09
C ALA A 177 -11.21 4.36 15.63
N GLY A 178 -11.37 4.42 16.95
CA GLY A 178 -12.31 5.32 17.62
C GLY A 178 -11.91 6.79 17.46
N LEU A 179 -10.62 7.09 17.59
CA LEU A 179 -10.09 8.43 17.36
C LEU A 179 -10.40 8.89 15.93
N LEU A 180 -10.13 8.04 14.93
CA LEU A 180 -10.44 8.35 13.53
C LEU A 180 -11.95 8.53 13.32
N LEU A 181 -12.80 7.69 13.91
CA LEU A 181 -14.25 7.82 13.79
C LEU A 181 -14.77 9.18 14.32
N VAL A 182 -14.34 9.56 15.52
CA VAL A 182 -14.73 10.83 16.15
C VAL A 182 -14.15 12.01 15.39
N GLY A 183 -12.85 11.97 15.08
CA GLY A 183 -12.22 13.12 14.43
C GLY A 183 -12.60 13.30 12.97
N THR A 184 -13.02 12.24 12.26
CA THR A 184 -13.56 12.36 10.90
C THR A 184 -14.83 13.21 10.85
N GLN A 185 -15.57 13.36 11.97
CA GLN A 185 -16.71 14.28 12.05
C GLN A 185 -16.31 15.74 11.78
N PHE A 186 -15.11 16.15 12.25
CA PHE A 186 -14.59 17.50 12.10
C PHE A 186 -13.87 17.75 10.77
N LEU A 187 -13.60 16.70 9.98
CA LEU A 187 -12.96 16.83 8.67
C LEU A 187 -13.94 17.36 7.61
N PRO A 188 -13.47 18.19 6.66
CA PRO A 188 -14.29 18.65 5.54
C PRO A 188 -14.59 17.51 4.57
N TYR A 189 -15.68 17.64 3.81
CA TYR A 189 -15.95 16.74 2.69
C TYR A 189 -14.94 16.98 1.57
N SER A 190 -14.70 15.95 0.75
CA SER A 190 -13.84 16.10 -0.43
C SER A 190 -14.47 17.10 -1.41
N PRO A 191 -13.74 18.16 -1.83
CA PRO A 191 -14.27 19.16 -2.76
C PRO A 191 -14.63 18.53 -4.12
N ARG A 192 -13.84 17.53 -4.56
CA ARG A 192 -14.12 16.78 -5.80
C ARG A 192 -15.44 16.03 -5.72
N TRP A 193 -15.72 15.35 -4.60
CA TRP A 193 -16.98 14.63 -4.43
C TRP A 193 -18.19 15.58 -4.33
N LEU A 194 -18.03 16.73 -3.68
CA LEU A 194 -19.11 17.73 -3.59
C LEU A 194 -19.51 18.24 -4.99
N LEU A 195 -18.53 18.48 -5.87
CA LEU A 195 -18.76 18.84 -7.27
C LEU A 195 -19.41 17.69 -8.06
N GLU A 196 -19.03 16.43 -7.81
CA GLU A 196 -19.66 15.26 -8.45
C GLU A 196 -21.15 15.11 -8.10
N VAL A 197 -21.56 15.55 -6.91
CA VAL A 197 -22.96 15.48 -6.43
C VAL A 197 -23.76 16.75 -6.75
N GLY A 198 -23.11 17.80 -7.29
CA GLY A 198 -23.75 19.07 -7.62
C GLY A 198 -23.94 20.02 -6.44
N ARG A 199 -23.14 19.87 -5.37
CA ARG A 199 -23.13 20.76 -4.19
C ARG A 199 -22.01 21.80 -4.34
N ASP A 200 -22.16 22.65 -5.34
CA ASP A 200 -21.13 23.61 -5.79
C ASP A 200 -20.76 24.65 -4.72
N ASP A 201 -21.76 25.18 -4.00
CA ASP A 201 -21.54 26.19 -2.95
C ASP A 201 -20.67 25.67 -1.80
N GLU A 202 -20.93 24.42 -1.37
CA GLU A 202 -20.13 23.77 -0.33
C GLU A 202 -18.74 23.41 -0.83
N ALA A 203 -18.60 23.00 -2.08
CA ALA A 203 -17.30 22.74 -2.68
C ALA A 203 -16.43 24.01 -2.68
N ARG A 204 -17.01 25.16 -3.04
CA ARG A 204 -16.31 26.44 -3.02
C ARG A 204 -15.89 26.84 -1.59
N ALA A 205 -16.77 26.65 -0.61
CA ALA A 205 -16.46 26.92 0.79
C ALA A 205 -15.30 26.06 1.31
N VAL A 206 -15.26 24.77 0.95
CA VAL A 206 -14.15 23.88 1.33
C VAL A 206 -12.84 24.29 0.64
N VAL A 207 -12.87 24.63 -0.65
CA VAL A 207 -11.67 25.08 -1.39
C VAL A 207 -11.11 26.38 -0.81
N LEU A 208 -11.98 27.31 -0.41
CA LEU A 208 -11.60 28.54 0.29
C LEU A 208 -10.92 28.26 1.63
N GLN A 209 -11.45 27.34 2.43
CA GLN A 209 -10.83 26.92 3.69
C GLN A 209 -9.45 26.29 3.47
N LEU A 210 -9.30 25.45 2.44
CA LEU A 210 -8.02 24.81 2.09
C LEU A 210 -6.97 25.82 1.61
N HIS A 211 -7.39 26.94 1.01
CA HIS A 211 -6.56 28.04 0.54
C HIS A 211 -6.39 29.19 1.55
N ASN A 212 -6.76 28.98 2.82
CA ASN A 212 -6.61 29.99 3.86
C ASN A 212 -7.35 31.32 3.58
N ASN A 213 -8.53 31.24 2.94
CA ASN A 213 -9.31 32.39 2.49
C ASN A 213 -8.61 33.31 1.47
N ASP A 214 -7.58 32.81 0.75
CA ASP A 214 -7.11 33.49 -0.44
C ASP A 214 -8.10 33.27 -1.60
N GLN A 215 -9.04 34.20 -1.71
CA GLN A 215 -10.14 34.16 -2.68
C GLN A 215 -9.64 34.00 -4.13
N ILE A 216 -8.51 34.62 -4.48
CA ILE A 216 -8.01 34.68 -5.86
C ILE A 216 -7.43 33.34 -6.29
N SER A 217 -6.61 32.72 -5.44
CA SER A 217 -6.05 31.40 -5.72
C SER A 217 -7.11 30.31 -5.62
N ALA A 218 -8.02 30.41 -4.65
CA ALA A 218 -9.12 29.48 -4.45
C ALA A 218 -10.10 29.46 -5.63
N ASP A 219 -10.53 30.62 -6.13
CA ASP A 219 -11.48 30.70 -7.24
C ASP A 219 -10.87 30.18 -8.56
N LYS A 220 -9.56 30.39 -8.77
CA LYS A 220 -8.84 29.81 -9.93
C LYS A 220 -8.78 28.29 -9.86
N GLU A 221 -8.44 27.72 -8.70
CA GLU A 221 -8.39 26.26 -8.52
C GLU A 221 -9.79 25.64 -8.59
N TYR A 222 -10.78 26.31 -7.98
CA TYR A 222 -12.18 25.91 -8.06
C TYR A 222 -12.68 25.86 -9.50
N THR A 223 -12.41 26.90 -10.29
CA THR A 223 -12.83 26.95 -11.71
C THR A 223 -12.18 25.83 -12.53
N GLN A 224 -10.86 25.61 -12.35
CA GLN A 224 -10.16 24.50 -13.01
C GLN A 224 -10.72 23.13 -12.61
N MET A 225 -11.01 22.91 -11.32
CA MET A 225 -11.62 21.67 -10.85
C MET A 225 -13.03 21.50 -11.41
N TYR A 226 -13.85 22.56 -11.42
CA TYR A 226 -15.21 22.55 -11.93
C TYR A 226 -15.25 22.15 -13.42
N GLU A 227 -14.42 22.79 -14.25
CA GLU A 227 -14.32 22.49 -15.68
C GLU A 227 -13.86 21.05 -15.92
N THR A 228 -12.83 20.60 -15.21
CA THR A 228 -12.30 19.24 -15.34
C THR A 228 -13.33 18.19 -14.94
N ILE A 229 -14.00 18.38 -13.80
CA ILE A 229 -14.98 17.41 -13.27
C ILE A 229 -16.24 17.40 -14.14
N LYS A 230 -16.71 18.54 -14.65
CA LYS A 230 -17.86 18.61 -15.55
C LYS A 230 -17.58 17.95 -16.90
N ALA A 231 -16.36 18.10 -17.41
CA ALA A 231 -15.89 17.38 -18.60
C ALA A 231 -15.73 15.87 -18.34
N GLU A 232 -15.29 15.48 -17.14
CA GLU A 232 -15.25 14.07 -16.76
C GLU A 232 -16.65 13.48 -16.62
N LEU A 233 -17.58 14.17 -15.95
CA LEU A 233 -18.98 13.74 -15.74
C LEU A 233 -19.74 13.54 -17.06
N SER A 234 -19.50 14.38 -18.07
CA SER A 234 -20.15 14.24 -19.39
C SER A 234 -19.66 13.02 -20.17
N VAL A 235 -18.50 12.48 -19.82
CA VAL A 235 -17.89 11.27 -20.41
C VAL A 235 -17.94 10.07 -19.45
N LYS A 236 -18.37 10.29 -18.20
CA LYS A 236 -18.32 9.28 -17.12
C LYS A 236 -19.36 8.20 -17.37
N SER A 237 -18.88 7.02 -17.73
CA SER A 237 -19.65 5.79 -17.55
C SER A 237 -19.11 5.09 -16.29
N SER A 238 -20.01 4.85 -15.33
CA SER A 238 -19.69 4.26 -14.02
C SER A 238 -19.62 2.73 -14.07
N ARG A 239 -19.54 2.13 -15.27
CA ARG A 239 -19.62 0.68 -15.42
C ARG A 239 -18.23 0.07 -15.35
N LEU A 240 -18.09 -0.99 -14.55
CA LEU A 240 -16.85 -1.78 -14.49
C LEU A 240 -16.43 -2.33 -15.87
N SER A 241 -17.36 -2.44 -16.82
CA SER A 241 -17.09 -2.80 -18.21
C SER A 241 -16.19 -1.81 -18.95
N ASP A 242 -16.17 -0.54 -18.54
CA ASP A 242 -15.45 0.51 -19.27
C ASP A 242 -13.94 0.44 -19.07
N LEU A 243 -13.50 -0.13 -17.95
CA LEU A 243 -12.10 -0.51 -17.72
C LEU A 243 -11.58 -1.45 -18.82
N TRP A 244 -12.47 -2.23 -19.44
CA TRP A 244 -12.17 -3.19 -20.48
C TRP A 244 -12.54 -2.72 -21.90
N GLY A 245 -13.22 -1.58 -22.04
CA GLY A 245 -13.71 -1.10 -23.33
C GLY A 245 -12.61 -0.68 -24.29
N THR A 246 -11.69 0.19 -23.86
CA THR A 246 -10.67 0.78 -24.74
C THR A 246 -9.32 0.07 -24.60
N ARG A 247 -8.58 -0.13 -25.70
CA ARG A 247 -7.21 -0.72 -25.66
C ARG A 247 -6.28 0.04 -24.69
N ALA A 248 -6.38 1.37 -24.67
CA ALA A 248 -5.64 2.22 -23.74
C ALA A 248 -6.00 1.94 -22.27
N MET A 249 -7.29 1.87 -21.92
CA MET A 249 -7.73 1.58 -20.55
C MET A 249 -7.34 0.17 -20.12
N ARG A 250 -7.50 -0.84 -20.98
CA ARG A 250 -7.04 -2.21 -20.72
C ARG A 250 -5.56 -2.27 -20.35
N TRP A 251 -4.71 -1.60 -21.13
CA TRP A 251 -3.27 -1.57 -20.84
C TRP A 251 -2.97 -0.91 -19.49
N ARG A 252 -3.66 0.20 -19.17
CA ARG A 252 -3.53 0.88 -17.88
C ARG A 252 -3.93 -0.02 -16.71
N THR A 253 -5.05 -0.72 -16.84
CA THR A 253 -5.55 -1.68 -15.85
C THR A 253 -4.59 -2.85 -15.68
N PHE A 254 -4.08 -3.44 -16.77
CA PHE A 254 -3.10 -4.52 -16.71
C PHE A 254 -1.79 -4.10 -16.04
N VAL A 255 -1.28 -2.91 -16.34
CA VAL A 255 -0.07 -2.39 -15.68
C VAL A 255 -0.32 -2.16 -14.19
N ALA A 256 -1.46 -1.58 -13.81
CA ALA A 256 -1.80 -1.35 -12.40
C ALA A 256 -1.95 -2.67 -11.61
N MET A 257 -2.67 -3.65 -12.17
CA MET A 257 -2.82 -4.98 -11.57
C MET A 257 -1.48 -5.71 -11.50
N GLY A 258 -0.70 -5.68 -12.60
CA GLY A 258 0.61 -6.31 -12.67
C GLY A 258 1.56 -5.77 -11.60
N VAL A 259 1.65 -4.44 -11.45
CA VAL A 259 2.48 -3.82 -10.40
C VAL A 259 2.07 -4.31 -9.01
N GLN A 260 0.77 -4.37 -8.70
CA GLN A 260 0.34 -4.82 -7.38
C GLN A 260 0.57 -6.32 -7.14
N ILE A 261 0.32 -7.16 -8.15
CA ILE A 261 0.60 -8.59 -8.09
C ILE A 261 2.09 -8.84 -7.86
N PHE A 262 2.97 -8.20 -8.64
CA PHE A 262 4.42 -8.34 -8.48
C PHE A 262 4.91 -7.79 -7.13
N CYS A 263 4.28 -6.75 -6.58
CA CYS A 263 4.60 -6.26 -5.25
C CYS A 263 4.33 -7.30 -4.16
N GLN A 264 3.23 -8.07 -4.27
CA GLN A 264 2.94 -9.14 -3.31
C GLN A 264 3.83 -10.37 -3.50
N PHE A 265 4.18 -10.71 -4.75
CA PHE A 265 5.10 -11.82 -5.06
C PHE A 265 6.53 -11.63 -4.55
N THR A 266 6.89 -10.44 -4.08
CA THR A 266 8.15 -10.23 -3.37
C THR A 266 8.27 -11.01 -2.06
N GLY A 267 7.17 -11.54 -1.53
CA GLY A 267 7.16 -12.32 -0.30
C GLY A 267 7.27 -11.49 0.97
N ILE A 268 7.12 -10.16 0.87
CA ILE A 268 7.22 -9.26 2.03
C ILE A 268 6.27 -9.64 3.17
N ASN A 269 5.04 -10.04 2.84
CA ASN A 269 4.04 -10.39 3.86
C ASN A 269 4.42 -11.67 4.62
N VAL A 270 5.10 -12.62 3.96
CA VAL A 270 5.58 -13.85 4.62
C VAL A 270 6.61 -13.48 5.69
N ILE A 271 7.56 -12.60 5.37
CA ILE A 271 8.56 -12.12 6.33
C ILE A 271 7.91 -11.31 7.43
N ASN A 272 6.94 -10.46 7.10
CA ASN A 272 6.28 -9.62 8.09
C ASN A 272 5.46 -10.43 9.09
N TYR A 273 4.70 -11.43 8.64
CA TYR A 273 3.82 -12.22 9.49
C TYR A 273 4.53 -13.37 10.20
N TYR A 274 5.45 -14.06 9.52
CA TYR A 274 6.14 -15.24 10.06
C TYR A 274 7.59 -14.96 10.47
N GLY A 275 8.00 -13.69 10.49
CA GLY A 275 9.35 -13.27 10.86
C GLY A 275 9.85 -13.88 12.18
N PRO A 276 9.08 -13.80 13.28
CA PRO A 276 9.49 -14.39 14.56
C PRO A 276 9.70 -15.91 14.50
N ASP A 277 8.84 -16.65 13.80
CA ASP A 277 9.00 -18.11 13.62
C ASP A 277 10.23 -18.44 12.75
N MET A 278 10.52 -17.60 11.74
CA MET A 278 11.74 -17.71 10.93
C MET A 278 13.00 -17.43 11.77
N TYR A 279 12.99 -16.42 12.65
CA TYR A 279 14.11 -16.11 13.55
C TYR A 279 14.32 -17.18 14.63
N LYS A 280 13.24 -17.79 15.14
CA LYS A 280 13.32 -18.95 16.04
C LYS A 280 14.03 -20.12 15.37
N SER A 281 13.72 -20.37 14.09
CA SER A 281 14.38 -21.42 13.28
C SER A 281 15.88 -21.16 13.09
N LEU A 282 16.34 -19.91 13.20
CA LEU A 282 17.75 -19.50 13.15
C LEU A 282 18.45 -19.57 14.53
N GLY A 283 17.84 -20.22 15.52
CA GLY A 283 18.40 -20.38 16.87
C GLY A 283 18.35 -19.10 17.73
N ILE A 284 17.55 -18.09 17.34
CA ILE A 284 17.27 -16.94 18.21
C ILE A 284 16.11 -17.31 19.13
N ILE A 285 16.46 -17.79 20.33
CA ILE A 285 15.48 -18.33 21.29
C ILE A 285 14.96 -17.23 22.22
N GLY A 286 13.67 -17.29 22.55
CA GLY A 286 13.00 -16.43 23.53
C GLY A 286 12.63 -15.04 23.01
N GLY A 287 12.37 -14.10 23.94
CA GLY A 287 11.91 -12.74 23.63
C GLY A 287 12.88 -11.89 22.77
N LYS A 288 14.10 -12.39 22.52
CA LYS A 288 15.03 -11.81 21.56
C LYS A 288 14.51 -11.89 20.11
N ALA A 289 13.71 -12.90 19.75
CA ALA A 289 13.14 -13.01 18.40
C ALA A 289 12.17 -11.85 18.10
N LEU A 290 11.31 -11.49 19.05
CA LEU A 290 10.43 -10.33 18.92
C LEU A 290 11.20 -9.01 18.97
N LEU A 291 12.32 -8.94 19.71
CA LEU A 291 13.20 -7.76 19.71
C LEU A 291 13.83 -7.54 18.34
N VAL A 292 14.36 -8.60 17.72
CA VAL A 292 14.92 -8.55 16.36
C VAL A 292 13.83 -8.16 15.35
N GLN A 293 12.62 -8.72 15.49
CA GLN A 293 11.47 -8.33 14.68
C GLN A 293 11.11 -6.84 14.86
N GLY A 294 11.15 -6.31 16.09
CA GLY A 294 10.90 -4.90 16.37
C GLY A 294 11.92 -3.97 15.73
N ILE A 295 13.21 -4.31 15.83
CA ILE A 295 14.30 -3.57 15.17
C ILE A 295 14.12 -3.65 13.65
N TYR A 296 13.91 -4.85 13.08
CA TYR A 296 13.69 -5.04 11.65
C TYR A 296 12.46 -4.27 11.14
N GLY A 297 11.36 -4.34 11.89
CA GLY A 297 10.12 -3.64 11.61
C GLY A 297 10.25 -2.12 11.61
N ALA A 298 11.29 -1.58 12.28
CA ALA A 298 11.63 -0.16 12.25
C ALA A 298 12.50 0.26 11.06
N VAL A 299 13.45 -0.59 10.64
CA VAL A 299 14.37 -0.28 9.53
C VAL A 299 13.62 0.07 8.24
N GLY A 300 12.51 -0.60 7.95
CA GLY A 300 11.75 -0.41 6.71
C GLY A 300 11.08 0.94 6.60
N PRO A 301 10.20 1.30 7.55
CA PRO A 301 9.57 2.60 7.59
C PRO A 301 10.57 3.76 7.73
N ILE A 302 11.69 3.57 8.44
CA ILE A 302 12.75 4.59 8.53
C ILE A 302 13.40 4.80 7.17
N ALA A 303 13.81 3.72 6.49
CA ALA A 303 14.35 3.82 5.14
C ALA A 303 13.33 4.42 4.16
N ASN A 304 12.02 4.22 4.38
CA ASN A 304 10.95 4.76 3.54
C ASN A 304 10.90 6.27 3.64
N LEU A 305 10.95 6.78 4.87
CA LEU A 305 11.06 8.19 5.17
C LEU A 305 12.26 8.82 4.44
N PHE A 306 13.45 8.22 4.56
CA PHE A 306 14.66 8.71 3.89
C PHE A 306 14.49 8.71 2.36
N PHE A 307 13.89 7.67 1.79
CA PHE A 307 13.68 7.58 0.35
C PHE A 307 12.71 8.64 -0.17
N ILE A 308 11.59 8.84 0.53
CA ILE A 308 10.58 9.85 0.18
C ILE A 308 11.20 11.25 0.20
N ILE A 309 11.96 11.59 1.24
CA ILE A 309 12.50 12.95 1.42
C ILE A 309 13.64 13.25 0.43
N PHE A 310 14.57 12.32 0.23
CA PHE A 310 15.81 12.63 -0.48
C PHE A 310 15.85 12.18 -1.94
N ILE A 311 15.13 11.12 -2.30
CA ILE A 311 15.34 10.41 -3.57
C ILE A 311 14.14 10.53 -4.51
N LEU A 312 12.91 10.58 -3.97
CA LEU A 312 11.69 10.51 -4.76
C LEU A 312 11.57 11.65 -5.79
N ASP A 313 11.94 12.88 -5.39
CA ASP A 313 11.85 14.05 -6.27
C ASP A 313 13.04 14.19 -7.24
N ARG A 314 14.18 13.54 -6.96
CA ARG A 314 15.41 13.65 -7.79
C ARG A 314 15.57 12.56 -8.84
N VAL A 315 15.21 11.32 -8.54
CA VAL A 315 15.64 10.15 -9.33
C VAL A 315 14.56 9.65 -10.31
N GLY A 316 13.33 10.15 -10.17
CA GLY A 316 12.17 9.69 -10.95
C GLY A 316 11.75 8.27 -10.58
N ARG A 317 10.55 7.84 -10.99
CA ARG A 317 9.87 6.67 -10.43
C ARG A 317 10.24 5.30 -11.03
N LYS A 318 10.75 5.25 -12.27
CA LYS A 318 11.06 4.00 -13.00
C LYS A 318 12.37 3.35 -12.56
N LYS A 319 13.41 4.15 -12.39
CA LYS A 319 14.76 3.67 -12.04
C LYS A 319 14.80 2.96 -10.67
N PRO A 320 14.10 3.47 -9.64
CA PRO A 320 14.00 2.77 -8.37
C PRO A 320 13.35 1.38 -8.50
N LEU A 321 12.21 1.27 -9.18
CA LEU A 321 11.50 -0.01 -9.30
C LEU A 321 12.35 -1.09 -9.98
N LEU A 322 13.03 -0.74 -11.07
CA LEU A 322 13.93 -1.66 -11.78
C LEU A 322 15.14 -2.06 -10.94
N PHE A 323 15.74 -1.11 -10.22
CA PHE A 323 16.84 -1.41 -9.29
C PHE A 323 16.38 -2.35 -8.18
N GLY A 324 15.21 -2.11 -7.60
CA GLY A 324 14.65 -2.98 -6.56
C GLY A 324 14.39 -4.39 -7.09
N ALA A 325 13.82 -4.51 -8.30
CA ALA A 325 13.57 -5.82 -8.91
C ALA A 325 14.90 -6.57 -9.14
N GLY A 326 15.92 -5.86 -9.63
CA GLY A 326 17.28 -6.41 -9.79
C GLY A 326 17.88 -6.87 -8.47
N SER A 327 17.79 -6.06 -7.40
CA SER A 327 18.31 -6.43 -6.08
C SER A 327 17.59 -7.65 -5.50
N LEU A 328 16.28 -7.78 -5.72
CA LEU A 328 15.54 -8.98 -5.32
C LEU A 328 16.05 -10.22 -6.03
N VAL A 329 16.23 -10.17 -7.36
CA VAL A 329 16.71 -11.32 -8.14
C VAL A 329 18.08 -11.77 -7.67
N VAL A 330 19.01 -10.83 -7.46
CA VAL A 330 20.36 -11.13 -6.96
C VAL A 330 20.28 -11.81 -5.60
N THR A 331 19.51 -11.25 -4.67
CA THR A 331 19.46 -11.75 -3.31
C THR A 331 18.71 -13.06 -3.16
N PHE A 332 17.62 -13.27 -3.90
CA PHE A 332 16.95 -14.57 -3.95
C PHE A 332 17.86 -15.64 -4.57
N SER A 333 18.63 -15.29 -5.60
CA SER A 333 19.63 -16.19 -6.20
C SER A 333 20.73 -16.59 -5.22
N ILE A 334 21.26 -15.62 -4.45
CA ILE A 334 22.27 -15.88 -3.42
C ILE A 334 21.72 -16.82 -2.35
N LEU A 335 20.50 -16.58 -1.86
CA LEU A 335 19.95 -17.47 -0.83
C LEU A 335 19.63 -18.86 -1.39
N ALA A 336 19.15 -18.97 -2.63
CA ALA A 336 18.95 -20.26 -3.27
C ALA A 336 20.27 -21.05 -3.36
N ALA A 337 21.38 -20.37 -3.70
CA ALA A 337 22.71 -20.97 -3.69
C ALA A 337 23.16 -21.40 -2.29
N ILE A 338 22.96 -20.56 -1.27
CA ILE A 338 23.33 -20.90 0.13
C ILE A 338 22.53 -22.11 0.63
N LEU A 339 21.24 -22.18 0.33
CA LEU A 339 20.37 -23.28 0.73
C LEU A 339 20.73 -24.59 0.01
N ALA A 340 21.16 -24.51 -1.25
CA ALA A 340 21.66 -25.67 -2.00
C ALA A 340 22.98 -26.21 -1.40
N THR A 341 23.86 -25.32 -0.92
CA THR A 341 25.13 -25.71 -0.29
C THR A 341 24.97 -26.21 1.16
N ASN A 342 23.91 -25.77 1.87
CA ASN A 342 23.61 -26.18 3.24
C ASN A 342 22.16 -26.70 3.35
N PRO A 343 21.90 -27.96 2.95
CA PRO A 343 20.57 -28.53 3.07
C PRO A 343 20.14 -28.65 4.54
N VAL A 344 18.86 -28.37 4.79
CA VAL A 344 18.25 -28.39 6.13
C VAL A 344 18.21 -29.83 6.63
N GLY A 345 19.13 -30.21 7.53
CA GLY A 345 19.24 -31.58 8.07
C GLY A 345 20.67 -32.08 8.35
N SER A 346 21.71 -31.39 7.88
CA SER A 346 23.10 -31.74 8.22
C SER A 346 23.50 -31.14 9.57
N ALA A 347 24.11 -31.95 10.45
CA ALA A 347 24.47 -31.60 11.83
C ALA A 347 25.39 -30.36 11.99
N ASP A 348 26.01 -29.90 10.89
CA ASP A 348 26.80 -28.66 10.80
C ASP A 348 26.09 -27.59 9.96
N SER A 349 24.77 -27.41 10.12
CA SER A 349 24.09 -26.26 9.53
C SER A 349 24.68 -24.99 10.15
N SER A 350 25.58 -24.33 9.42
CA SER A 350 26.14 -23.05 9.83
C SER A 350 25.00 -22.04 9.95
N ILE A 351 24.48 -21.91 11.18
CA ILE A 351 23.40 -21.01 11.57
C ILE A 351 23.71 -19.58 11.06
N SER A 352 24.99 -19.24 10.94
CA SER A 352 25.54 -18.01 10.35
C SER A 352 25.28 -17.82 8.85
N ALA A 353 25.31 -18.87 8.02
CA ALA A 353 25.02 -18.77 6.58
C ALA A 353 23.52 -18.59 6.31
N GLN A 354 22.69 -19.29 7.10
CA GLN A 354 21.22 -19.15 7.06
C GLN A 354 20.77 -17.80 7.65
N ARG A 355 21.43 -17.31 8.71
CA ARG A 355 21.26 -15.95 9.25
C ARG A 355 21.64 -14.89 8.21
N SER A 356 22.82 -14.99 7.61
CA SER A 356 23.27 -14.06 6.57
C SER A 356 22.34 -14.04 5.35
N GLY A 357 21.88 -15.20 4.88
CA GLY A 357 20.96 -15.29 3.75
C GLY A 357 19.60 -14.66 4.05
N SER A 358 19.05 -14.91 5.24
CA SER A 358 17.79 -14.30 5.68
C SER A 358 17.93 -12.79 5.85
N GLU A 359 18.96 -12.30 6.55
CA GLU A 359 19.23 -10.87 6.77
C GLU A 359 19.45 -10.12 5.45
N PHE A 360 20.13 -10.74 4.46
CA PHE A 360 20.33 -10.13 3.14
C PHE A 360 19.03 -10.09 2.31
N LYS A 361 18.21 -11.16 2.34
CA LYS A 361 16.85 -11.20 1.74
C LYS A 361 15.97 -10.11 2.30
N ILE A 362 15.96 -10.03 3.62
CA ILE A 362 15.20 -9.08 4.42
C ILE A 362 15.62 -7.64 4.05
N ALA A 363 16.91 -7.35 3.91
CA ALA A 363 17.41 -6.04 3.47
C ALA A 363 17.04 -5.70 2.01
N SER A 364 17.03 -6.69 1.12
CA SER A 364 16.77 -6.52 -0.31
C SER A 364 15.28 -6.37 -0.64
N ILE A 365 14.41 -7.03 0.14
CA ILE A 365 12.95 -6.89 0.05
C ILE A 365 12.49 -5.53 0.60
N HIS A 366 13.17 -5.00 1.62
CA HIS A 366 12.98 -3.60 2.02
C HIS A 366 13.34 -2.64 0.89
N GLN A 367 14.51 -2.80 0.23
CA GLN A 367 14.86 -1.96 -0.92
C GLN A 367 13.81 -1.93 -2.03
N PHE A 368 13.07 -3.02 -2.23
CA PHE A 368 11.96 -3.06 -3.18
C PHE A 368 10.68 -2.36 -2.66
N ASN A 369 10.29 -2.62 -1.40
CA ASN A 369 9.09 -2.03 -0.79
C ASN A 369 9.19 -0.50 -0.63
N LEU A 370 10.40 -0.01 -0.36
CA LEU A 370 10.73 1.43 -0.34
C LEU A 370 10.39 2.12 -1.67
N LYS A 371 10.43 1.36 -2.76
CA LYS A 371 10.38 1.89 -4.13
C LYS A 371 9.04 1.66 -4.81
N SER A 372 8.22 0.71 -4.34
CA SER A 372 6.91 0.42 -4.92
C SER A 372 5.76 1.24 -4.32
N LYS A 373 5.84 1.66 -3.05
CA LYS A 373 4.68 2.20 -2.30
C LYS A 373 4.37 3.69 -2.50
N GLY A 374 5.13 4.42 -3.33
CA GLY A 374 4.91 5.85 -3.62
C GLY A 374 3.92 6.17 -4.77
N TRP A 375 3.02 5.25 -5.12
CA TRP A 375 2.29 5.31 -6.40
C TRP A 375 0.79 5.63 -6.26
N TYR A 376 0.47 6.92 -6.14
CA TYR A 376 -0.85 7.47 -6.54
C TYR A 376 -0.64 8.89 -7.11
N ARG A 377 -0.36 9.02 -8.41
CA ARG A 377 -0.52 10.30 -9.13
C ARG A 377 -0.96 10.03 -10.57
N ASN A 378 -2.05 10.68 -10.98
CA ASN A 378 -2.72 10.56 -12.28
C ASN A 378 -1.86 11.00 -13.49
N ASP A 379 -0.73 11.69 -13.27
CA ASP A 379 0.14 12.21 -14.35
C ASP A 379 0.81 11.13 -15.22
N ILE A 380 0.87 9.89 -14.75
CA ILE A 380 1.52 8.79 -15.48
C ILE A 380 0.66 8.36 -16.67
N LEU A 381 -0.64 8.59 -16.62
CA LEU A 381 -1.53 8.16 -17.68
C LEU A 381 -1.51 9.10 -18.89
N ASP A 382 -1.30 10.39 -18.67
CA ASP A 382 -1.31 11.40 -19.74
C ASP A 382 0.08 11.59 -20.37
N LYS A 383 1.15 11.54 -19.58
CA LYS A 383 2.52 11.64 -20.13
C LYS A 383 2.91 10.42 -20.97
N TYR A 384 2.38 9.23 -20.66
CA TYR A 384 2.62 8.03 -21.48
C TYR A 384 1.79 8.02 -22.77
N ILE A 385 0.60 8.65 -22.82
CA ILE A 385 -0.16 8.82 -24.07
C ILE A 385 0.59 9.75 -25.03
N LEU A 386 1.19 10.84 -24.53
CA LEU A 386 1.97 11.77 -25.35
C LEU A 386 3.29 11.16 -25.84
N LEU A 387 3.99 10.38 -25.00
CA LEU A 387 5.23 9.70 -25.39
C LEU A 387 5.00 8.49 -26.32
N LEU A 388 3.86 7.79 -26.23
CA LEU A 388 3.53 6.69 -27.15
C LEU A 388 2.93 7.15 -28.48
N LYS A 389 2.40 8.38 -28.58
CA LYS A 389 2.10 9.01 -29.89
C LYS A 389 3.38 9.33 -30.69
N LEU A 390 4.53 9.44 -30.03
CA LEU A 390 5.83 9.73 -30.66
C LEU A 390 6.67 8.48 -30.99
N TRP A 391 6.23 7.28 -30.58
CA TRP A 391 7.01 6.05 -30.77
C TRP A 391 6.92 5.39 -32.18
N PRO A 392 6.04 5.72 -33.14
CA PRO A 392 6.10 5.06 -34.45
C PRO A 392 7.29 5.47 -35.34
N CYS A 393 8.12 6.47 -34.97
CA CYS A 393 9.05 7.09 -35.94
C CYS A 393 10.53 6.68 -35.85
N GLN A 394 10.96 5.74 -35.00
CA GLN A 394 12.41 5.45 -34.86
C GLN A 394 12.87 3.98 -34.81
N LEU A 395 12.03 3.02 -35.17
CA LEU A 395 12.46 1.62 -35.34
C LEU A 395 12.01 1.09 -36.70
N GLY A 396 12.65 1.60 -37.75
CA GLY A 396 12.39 1.24 -39.14
C GLY A 396 13.65 1.26 -40.01
N SER A 397 14.81 0.85 -39.49
CA SER A 397 15.98 0.54 -40.34
C SER A 397 17.07 -0.11 -39.50
N GLY A 398 17.39 -1.37 -39.76
CA GLY A 398 18.62 -1.96 -39.22
C GLY A 398 18.59 -3.45 -38.90
N PHE A 399 17.88 -4.30 -39.63
CA PHE A 399 18.18 -5.74 -39.67
C PHE A 399 17.72 -6.35 -40.99
N ARG A 400 18.63 -6.38 -41.98
CA ARG A 400 18.69 -7.41 -43.02
C ARG A 400 20.01 -7.28 -43.79
N GLY A 401 20.98 -8.09 -43.40
CA GLY A 401 22.21 -8.34 -44.15
C GLY A 401 22.44 -9.84 -44.21
N PHE A 402 22.16 -10.46 -45.35
CA PHE A 402 22.93 -11.56 -45.95
C PHE A 402 22.63 -11.56 -47.46
N PRO A 403 23.62 -11.86 -48.32
CA PRO A 403 23.66 -11.41 -49.70
C PRO A 403 23.10 -12.47 -50.67
N TYR A 404 22.40 -12.01 -51.70
CA TYR A 404 22.25 -12.77 -52.94
C TYR A 404 22.65 -11.89 -54.12
N LYS A 405 23.53 -12.46 -54.94
CA LYS A 405 24.16 -11.89 -56.13
C LYS A 405 23.15 -11.68 -57.27
N HIS A 406 23.52 -10.70 -58.11
CA HIS A 406 23.22 -10.54 -59.54
C HIS A 406 21.87 -9.96 -60.02
N SER A 407 21.99 -8.69 -60.43
CA SER A 407 21.85 -8.22 -61.82
C SER A 407 20.71 -7.23 -62.13
N ARG A 408 21.12 -6.23 -62.91
CA ARG A 408 20.36 -5.31 -63.80
C ARG A 408 19.79 -3.99 -63.26
N ASN A 409 20.46 -2.95 -63.76
CA ASN A 409 19.94 -1.73 -64.40
C ASN A 409 19.39 -0.58 -63.54
N ARG A 410 20.30 0.38 -63.32
CA ARG A 410 20.22 1.77 -63.79
C ARG A 410 18.88 2.24 -64.39
N ASN A 411 18.54 3.43 -63.89
CA ASN A 411 18.02 4.60 -64.60
C ASN A 411 16.51 4.81 -64.66
N GLN A 412 16.19 6.03 -64.20
CA GLN A 412 15.26 6.99 -64.77
C GLN A 412 13.82 7.02 -64.25
N CYS A 413 13.57 8.18 -63.62
CA CYS A 413 12.49 9.10 -63.96
C CYS A 413 11.07 8.55 -64.01
N GLY A 414 10.27 9.07 -63.08
CA GLY A 414 9.28 10.05 -63.51
C GLY A 414 7.86 9.55 -63.61
N ASN A 415 7.02 10.35 -62.95
CA ASN A 415 5.65 10.68 -63.33
C ASN A 415 4.49 9.81 -62.82
N LEU A 416 3.66 10.49 -62.00
CA LEU A 416 2.20 10.62 -62.14
C LEU A 416 1.44 9.30 -61.90
N PHE A 417 0.71 9.08 -60.81
CA PHE A 417 -0.19 9.93 -60.02
C PHE A 417 -0.28 9.40 -58.58
#